data_AF-A0A437NVQ1-F1
#
_entry.id   AF-A0A437NVQ1-F1
#
_cell.length_a   1.000
_cell.length_b   1.000
_cell.length_c   1.000
_cell.angle_alpha   90.00
_cell.angle_beta   90.00
_cell.angle_gamma   90.00
#
_symmetry.space_group_name_H-M   'P 1'
#
loop_
_entity.id
_entity.type
_entity.pdbx_description
1 polymer ?
#
loop_
_entity_poly.entity_id
_entity_poly.type
_entity_poly.pdbx_seq_one_letter_code
_entity_poly.pdbx_strand_id
1 'polypeptide(L)'
;MICSSSAPPALEEHTAVLQRHLISISEAIVRTRQEIADLRHEQEASRARDELHAVVQGTEQATDTILTASETVESLARGIAMRAGDDATRTDALAIQAQMQAIFEACNFQDLTGQRISKVVRTIMLVEERVGEMLNLWSGSGAAPPTKPMGDRRTGDDALLNGPALPGAAAVCQDAVDAMFP
;
A
#
# COMPACT_ATOMS: atom_id res chain seq x y z
N MET A 1 32.50 39.27 -55.90
CA MET A 1 33.61 38.59 -55.19
C MET A 1 33.12 38.30 -53.77
N ILE A 2 32.46 37.16 -53.57
CA ILE A 2 31.97 36.72 -52.25
C ILE A 2 32.85 35.53 -51.90
N CYS A 3 33.74 35.70 -50.92
CA CYS A 3 34.59 34.63 -50.42
C CYS A 3 33.72 33.66 -49.60
N SER A 4 33.37 32.52 -50.19
CA SER A 4 32.81 31.37 -49.50
C SER A 4 33.91 30.72 -48.65
N SER A 5 33.99 31.09 -47.38
CA SER A 5 34.87 30.46 -46.39
C SER A 5 34.37 29.03 -46.10
N SER A 6 34.88 28.03 -46.82
CA SER A 6 34.69 26.62 -46.48
C SER A 6 35.62 26.24 -45.33
N ALA A 7 35.07 25.60 -44.30
CA ALA A 7 35.84 25.06 -43.19
C ALA A 7 36.70 23.87 -43.67
N PRO A 8 37.90 23.62 -43.09
CA PRO A 8 38.74 22.52 -43.52
C PRO A 8 38.05 21.16 -43.27
N PRO A 9 38.20 20.17 -44.18
CA PRO A 9 37.41 18.93 -44.20
C PRO A 9 37.51 18.09 -42.92
N ALA A 10 38.62 18.19 -42.18
CA ALA A 10 38.80 17.50 -40.90
C ALA A 10 37.88 18.07 -39.79
N LEU A 11 37.60 19.37 -39.78
CA LEU A 11 36.73 19.99 -38.78
C LEU A 11 35.27 19.56 -38.96
N GLU A 12 34.81 19.43 -40.21
CA GLU A 12 33.45 18.97 -40.55
C GLU A 12 33.22 17.50 -40.19
N GLU A 13 34.27 16.67 -40.30
CA GLU A 13 34.21 15.27 -39.88
C GLU A 13 34.12 15.14 -38.35
N HIS A 14 34.92 15.91 -37.60
CA HIS A 14 34.87 15.92 -36.14
C HIS A 14 33.54 16.45 -35.59
N THR A 15 32.96 17.49 -36.19
CA THR A 15 31.65 18.01 -35.77
C THR A 15 30.52 17.01 -36.08
N ALA A 16 30.57 16.31 -37.21
CA ALA A 16 29.61 15.27 -37.55
C ALA A 16 29.66 14.07 -36.58
N VAL A 17 30.85 13.70 -36.10
CA VAL A 17 31.02 12.66 -35.07
C VAL A 17 30.44 13.11 -33.73
N LEU A 18 30.75 14.34 -33.29
CA LEU A 18 30.22 14.90 -32.05
C LEU A 18 28.70 15.02 -32.06
N GLN A 19 28.11 15.44 -33.19
CA GLN A 19 26.67 15.52 -33.35
C GLN A 19 26.00 14.14 -33.25
N ARG A 20 26.62 13.10 -33.84
CA ARG A 20 26.15 11.71 -33.73
C ARG A 20 26.22 11.20 -32.29
N HIS A 21 27.29 11.53 -31.57
CA HIS A 21 27.46 11.17 -30.17
C HIS A 21 26.44 11.89 -29.28
N LEU A 22 26.17 13.19 -29.52
CA LEU A 22 25.14 13.93 -28.80
C LEU A 22 23.74 13.37 -29.03
N ILE A 23 23.40 12.98 -30.27
CA ILE A 23 22.13 12.32 -30.57
C ILE A 23 22.05 10.97 -29.84
N SER A 24 23.09 10.15 -29.89
CA SER A 24 23.12 8.86 -29.20
C SER A 24 22.98 8.99 -27.68
N ILE A 25 23.65 9.99 -27.07
CA ILE A 25 23.52 10.31 -25.65
C ILE A 25 22.11 10.82 -25.33
N SER A 26 21.56 11.71 -26.16
CA SER A 26 20.19 12.21 -26.00
C SER A 26 19.16 11.06 -26.04
N GLU A 27 19.29 10.14 -26.98
CA GLU A 27 18.45 8.95 -27.06
C GLU A 27 18.61 8.03 -25.86
N ALA A 28 19.85 7.84 -25.39
CA ALA A 28 20.13 7.05 -24.19
C ALA A 28 19.47 7.70 -22.95
N ILE A 29 19.57 9.02 -22.79
CA ILE A 29 18.92 9.76 -21.70
C ILE A 29 17.40 9.60 -21.74
N VAL A 30 16.79 9.66 -22.93
CA VAL A 30 15.33 9.47 -23.07
C VAL A 30 14.93 8.05 -22.69
N ARG A 31 15.67 7.02 -23.13
CA ARG A 31 15.42 5.63 -22.74
C ARG A 31 15.54 5.43 -21.23
N THR A 32 16.63 5.89 -20.63
CA THR A 32 16.84 5.76 -19.18
C THR A 32 15.77 6.51 -18.38
N ARG A 33 15.29 7.68 -18.85
CA ARG A 33 14.17 8.39 -18.19
C ARG A 33 12.88 7.60 -18.24
N GLN A 34 12.61 6.89 -19.32
CA GLN A 34 11.44 6.01 -19.44
C GLN A 34 11.55 4.81 -18.50
N GLU A 35 12.70 4.13 -18.51
CA GLU A 35 12.97 2.99 -17.60
C GLU A 35 12.81 3.40 -16.12
N ILE A 36 13.29 4.58 -15.75
CA ILE A 36 13.11 5.13 -14.39
C ILE A 36 11.63 5.41 -14.08
N ALA A 37 10.86 5.93 -15.05
CA ALA A 37 9.43 6.19 -14.84
C ALA A 37 8.64 4.90 -14.63
N ASP A 38 8.95 3.86 -15.41
CA ASP A 38 8.30 2.55 -15.33
C ASP A 38 8.62 1.87 -13.98
N LEU A 39 9.90 1.87 -13.56
CA LEU A 39 10.31 1.36 -12.24
C LEU A 39 9.60 2.06 -11.08
N ARG A 40 9.40 3.39 -11.16
CA ARG A 40 8.68 4.14 -10.11
C ARG A 40 7.21 3.75 -10.04
N HIS A 41 6.57 3.54 -11.19
CA HIS A 41 5.17 3.11 -11.24
C HIS A 41 4.98 1.71 -10.64
N GLU A 42 5.86 0.76 -10.99
CA GLU A 42 5.88 -0.57 -10.39
C GLU A 42 6.08 -0.51 -8.86
N GLN A 43 6.96 0.37 -8.39
CA GLN A 43 7.19 0.56 -6.96
C GLN A 43 5.96 1.14 -6.23
N GLU A 44 5.29 2.14 -6.81
CA GLU A 44 4.06 2.73 -6.26
C GLU A 44 2.92 1.71 -6.19
N ALA A 45 2.74 0.90 -7.24
CA ALA A 45 1.72 -0.13 -7.28
C ALA A 45 2.00 -1.27 -6.29
N SER A 46 3.27 -1.72 -6.18
CA SER A 46 3.70 -2.68 -5.17
C SER A 46 3.39 -2.17 -3.76
N ARG A 47 3.71 -0.91 -3.47
CA ARG A 47 3.43 -0.31 -2.16
C ARG A 47 1.94 -0.27 -1.85
N ALA A 48 1.09 0.11 -2.81
CA ALA A 48 -0.35 0.14 -2.61
C ALA A 48 -0.92 -1.26 -2.30
N ARG A 49 -0.36 -2.31 -2.93
CA ARG A 49 -0.72 -3.71 -2.65
C ARG A 49 -0.29 -4.13 -1.25
N ASP A 50 0.92 -3.79 -0.85
CA ASP A 50 1.44 -4.09 0.48
C ASP A 50 0.61 -3.38 1.56
N GLU A 51 0.25 -2.11 1.36
CA GLU A 51 -0.61 -1.36 2.28
C GLU A 51 -2.00 -2.01 2.41
N LEU A 52 -2.59 -2.45 1.30
CA LEU A 52 -3.89 -3.13 1.31
C LEU A 52 -3.83 -4.50 2.02
N HIS A 53 -2.73 -5.24 1.87
CA HIS A 53 -2.52 -6.48 2.62
C HIS A 53 -2.33 -6.21 4.12
N ALA A 54 -1.55 -5.19 4.47
CA ALA A 54 -1.34 -4.78 5.85
C ALA A 54 -2.64 -4.33 6.53
N VAL A 55 -3.55 -3.66 5.82
CA VAL A 55 -4.88 -3.33 6.34
C VAL A 55 -5.66 -4.60 6.68
N VAL A 56 -5.73 -5.56 5.76
CA VAL A 56 -6.45 -6.83 5.99
C VAL A 56 -5.88 -7.54 7.21
N GLN A 57 -4.56 -7.75 7.26
CA GLN A 57 -3.89 -8.42 8.38
C GLN A 57 -4.10 -7.67 9.70
N GLY A 58 -3.94 -6.34 9.70
CA GLY A 58 -4.15 -5.51 10.88
C GLY A 58 -5.58 -5.61 11.41
N THR A 59 -6.57 -5.67 10.50
CA THR A 59 -7.97 -5.86 10.91
C THR A 59 -8.25 -7.26 11.46
N GLU A 60 -7.64 -8.30 10.91
CA GLU A 60 -7.74 -9.68 11.44
C GLU A 60 -7.14 -9.76 12.85
N GLN A 61 -5.93 -9.23 13.04
CA GLN A 61 -5.24 -9.24 14.33
C GLN A 61 -5.98 -8.43 15.41
N ALA A 62 -6.55 -7.28 15.03
CA ALA A 62 -7.38 -6.49 15.93
C ALA A 62 -8.63 -7.27 16.35
N THR A 63 -9.28 -7.99 15.43
CA THR A 63 -10.44 -8.82 15.74
C THR A 63 -10.08 -10.00 16.66
N ASP A 64 -8.97 -10.69 16.43
CA ASP A 64 -8.50 -11.76 17.33
C ASP A 64 -8.27 -11.25 18.76
N THR A 65 -7.71 -10.04 18.88
CA THR A 65 -7.50 -9.38 20.17
C THR A 65 -8.83 -9.07 20.87
N ILE A 66 -9.81 -8.55 20.12
CA ILE A 66 -11.16 -8.27 20.64
C ILE A 66 -11.84 -9.56 21.10
N LEU A 67 -11.80 -10.63 20.29
CA LEU A 67 -12.38 -11.92 20.63
C LEU A 67 -11.79 -12.48 21.93
N THR A 68 -10.46 -12.48 22.04
CA THR A 68 -9.75 -12.95 23.25
C THR A 68 -10.13 -12.15 24.49
N ALA A 69 -10.23 -10.81 24.36
CA ALA A 69 -10.68 -9.95 25.45
C ALA A 69 -12.13 -10.24 25.84
N SER A 70 -13.02 -10.42 24.86
CA SER A 70 -14.43 -10.75 25.07
C SER A 70 -14.61 -12.11 25.77
N GLU A 71 -13.83 -13.13 25.41
CA GLU A 71 -13.82 -14.42 26.12
C GLU A 71 -13.41 -14.28 27.58
N THR A 72 -12.40 -13.43 27.85
CA THR A 72 -11.96 -13.14 29.21
C THR A 72 -13.08 -12.47 30.02
N VAL A 73 -13.75 -11.47 29.44
CA VAL A 73 -14.88 -10.78 30.09
C VAL A 73 -16.05 -11.73 30.33
N GLU A 74 -16.37 -12.60 29.36
CA GLU A 74 -17.44 -13.60 29.46
C GLU A 74 -17.18 -14.60 30.61
N SER A 75 -15.94 -15.09 30.73
CA SER A 75 -15.51 -15.95 31.83
C SER A 75 -15.62 -15.27 33.20
N LEU A 76 -15.19 -14.01 33.31
CA LEU A 76 -15.32 -13.21 34.54
C LEU A 76 -16.79 -13.01 34.92
N ALA A 77 -17.63 -12.62 33.96
CA ALA A 77 -19.06 -12.43 34.17
C ALA A 77 -19.74 -13.73 34.61
N ARG A 78 -19.41 -14.86 34.00
CA ARG A 78 -19.87 -16.19 34.43
C ARG A 78 -19.47 -16.48 35.88
N GLY A 79 -18.23 -16.17 36.25
CA GLY A 79 -17.75 -16.30 37.62
C GLY A 79 -18.50 -15.42 38.62
N ILE A 80 -18.87 -14.20 38.23
CA ILE A 80 -19.69 -13.29 39.06
C ILE A 80 -21.09 -13.88 39.26
N ALA A 81 -21.75 -14.32 38.18
CA ALA A 81 -23.10 -14.90 38.27
C ALA A 81 -23.16 -16.12 39.21
N MET A 82 -22.12 -16.95 39.21
CA MET A 82 -22.00 -18.12 40.09
C MET A 82 -21.79 -17.77 41.57
N ARG A 83 -21.10 -16.67 41.87
CA ARG A 83 -20.82 -16.24 43.26
C ARG A 83 -21.81 -15.22 43.80
N ALA A 84 -22.69 -14.68 42.95
CA ALA A 84 -23.66 -13.67 43.33
C ALA A 84 -24.62 -14.20 44.41
N GLY A 85 -24.65 -13.49 45.55
CA GLY A 85 -25.55 -13.77 46.66
C GLY A 85 -26.94 -13.13 46.52
N ASP A 86 -27.09 -12.21 45.58
CA ASP A 86 -28.33 -11.51 45.26
C ASP A 86 -28.66 -11.62 43.76
N ASP A 87 -29.96 -11.50 43.44
CA ASP A 87 -30.45 -11.66 42.07
C ASP A 87 -30.12 -10.48 41.15
N ALA A 88 -29.91 -9.27 41.69
CA ALA A 88 -29.57 -8.10 40.88
C ALA A 88 -28.17 -8.25 40.27
N THR A 89 -27.17 -8.56 41.11
CA THR A 89 -25.79 -8.83 40.67
C THR A 89 -25.73 -10.00 39.67
N ARG A 90 -26.52 -11.06 39.91
CA ARG A 90 -26.60 -12.19 38.97
C ARG A 90 -27.18 -11.76 37.62
N THR A 91 -28.23 -10.95 37.63
CA THR A 91 -28.89 -10.45 36.41
C THR A 91 -27.93 -9.59 35.57
N ASP A 92 -27.19 -8.68 36.22
CA ASP A 92 -26.20 -7.85 35.53
C ASP A 92 -25.08 -8.69 34.90
N ALA A 93 -24.59 -9.71 35.62
CA ALA A 93 -23.58 -10.61 35.09
C ALA A 93 -24.06 -11.46 33.89
N LEU A 94 -25.34 -11.84 33.88
CA LEU A 94 -25.95 -12.51 32.72
C LEU A 94 -26.15 -11.54 31.55
N ALA A 95 -26.49 -10.28 31.82
CA ALA A 95 -26.58 -9.25 30.79
C ALA A 95 -25.22 -8.99 30.13
N ILE A 96 -24.13 -8.97 30.89
CA ILE A 96 -22.76 -8.87 30.34
C ILE A 96 -22.45 -10.06 29.42
N GLN A 97 -22.76 -11.29 29.83
CA GLN A 97 -22.58 -12.49 29.00
C GLN A 97 -23.36 -12.38 27.68
N ALA A 98 -24.60 -11.90 27.73
CA ALA A 98 -25.41 -11.67 26.52
C ALA A 98 -24.79 -10.62 25.58
N GLN A 99 -24.18 -9.56 26.12
CA GLN A 99 -23.46 -8.58 25.29
C GLN A 99 -22.20 -9.17 24.67
N MET A 100 -21.43 -9.99 25.39
CA MET A 100 -20.26 -10.66 24.83
C MET A 100 -20.64 -11.62 23.69
N GLN A 101 -21.78 -12.32 23.81
CA GLN A 101 -22.32 -13.15 22.73
C GLN A 101 -22.61 -12.32 21.46
N ALA A 102 -23.19 -11.13 21.61
CA ALA A 102 -23.43 -10.23 20.48
C ALA A 102 -22.12 -9.77 19.80
N ILE A 103 -21.05 -9.56 20.59
CA ILE A 103 -19.73 -9.24 20.04
C ILE A 103 -19.19 -10.42 19.23
N PHE A 104 -19.29 -11.67 19.74
CA PHE A 104 -18.84 -12.85 18.99
C PHE A 104 -19.54 -12.99 17.64
N GLU A 105 -20.85 -12.73 17.59
CA GLU A 105 -21.62 -12.76 16.34
C GLU A 105 -21.18 -11.65 15.37
N ALA A 106 -20.93 -10.44 15.87
CA ALA A 106 -20.45 -9.32 15.05
C ALA A 106 -19.05 -9.60 14.46
N CYS A 107 -18.13 -10.13 15.27
CA CYS A 107 -16.79 -10.49 14.82
C CYS A 107 -16.82 -11.63 13.79
N ASN A 108 -17.73 -12.59 13.92
CA ASN A 108 -17.89 -13.65 12.91
C ASN A 108 -18.32 -13.10 11.53
N PHE A 109 -19.09 -12.02 11.50
CA PHE A 109 -19.43 -11.32 10.24
C PHE A 109 -18.24 -10.53 9.67
N GLN A 110 -17.33 -10.08 10.52
CA GLN A 110 -16.08 -9.45 10.11
C GLN A 110 -15.15 -10.44 9.41
N ASP A 111 -15.06 -11.70 9.86
CA ASP A 111 -14.27 -12.74 9.17
C ASP A 111 -14.72 -12.95 7.71
N LEU A 112 -16.04 -13.08 7.49
CA LEU A 112 -16.63 -13.14 6.14
C LEU A 112 -16.29 -11.90 5.30
N THR A 113 -16.23 -10.73 5.94
CA THR A 113 -15.86 -9.48 5.27
C THR A 113 -14.37 -9.45 4.91
N GLY A 114 -13.49 -9.90 5.81
CA GLY A 114 -12.04 -10.03 5.57
C GLY A 114 -11.74 -10.99 4.42
N GLN A 115 -12.42 -12.14 4.37
CA GLN A 115 -12.32 -13.08 3.25
C GLN A 115 -12.77 -12.46 1.92
N ARG A 116 -13.88 -11.71 1.92
CA ARG A 116 -14.37 -11.01 0.72
C ARG A 116 -13.41 -9.93 0.24
N ILE A 117 -12.88 -9.12 1.15
CA ILE A 117 -11.87 -8.10 0.84
C ILE A 117 -10.65 -8.79 0.23
N SER A 118 -10.09 -9.80 0.90
CA SER A 118 -8.97 -10.60 0.40
C SER A 118 -9.20 -11.14 -1.02
N LYS A 119 -10.42 -11.59 -1.34
CA LYS A 119 -10.78 -12.03 -2.69
C LYS A 119 -10.78 -10.88 -3.70
N VAL A 120 -11.31 -9.71 -3.32
CA VAL A 120 -11.28 -8.50 -4.16
C VAL A 120 -9.84 -8.07 -4.41
N VAL A 121 -8.98 -8.01 -3.39
CA VAL A 121 -7.54 -7.68 -3.53
C VAL A 121 -6.87 -8.58 -4.55
N ARG A 122 -7.03 -9.91 -4.41
CA ARG A 122 -6.48 -10.89 -5.36
C ARG A 122 -6.99 -10.68 -6.79
N THR A 123 -8.25 -10.28 -6.94
CA THR A 123 -8.84 -10.02 -8.25
C THR A 123 -8.24 -8.76 -8.88
N ILE A 124 -8.05 -7.69 -8.10
CA ILE A 124 -7.38 -6.47 -8.56
C ILE A 124 -5.95 -6.77 -9.02
N MET A 125 -5.20 -7.57 -8.25
CA MET A 125 -3.85 -8.01 -8.61
C MET A 125 -3.82 -8.80 -9.93
N LEU A 126 -4.78 -9.67 -10.16
CA LEU A 126 -4.90 -10.41 -11.42
C LEU A 126 -5.19 -9.47 -12.61
N VAL A 127 -6.09 -8.49 -12.41
CA VAL A 127 -6.38 -7.49 -13.44
C VAL A 127 -5.14 -6.66 -13.77
N GLU A 128 -4.41 -6.23 -12.75
CA GLU A 128 -3.14 -5.50 -12.91
C GLU A 128 -2.10 -6.30 -13.70
N GLU A 129 -1.90 -7.58 -13.37
CA GLU A 129 -1.00 -8.48 -14.09
C GLU A 129 -1.38 -8.59 -15.57
N ARG A 130 -2.66 -8.79 -15.87
CA ARG A 130 -3.15 -8.90 -17.26
C ARG A 130 -3.04 -7.60 -18.04
N VAL A 131 -3.31 -6.45 -17.41
CA VAL A 131 -3.11 -5.14 -18.04
C VAL A 131 -1.63 -4.92 -18.31
N GLY A 132 -0.74 -5.29 -17.38
CA GLY A 132 0.71 -5.26 -17.57
C GLY A 132 1.16 -6.12 -18.76
N GLU A 133 0.68 -7.36 -18.86
CA GLU A 133 0.93 -8.23 -20.02
C GLU A 133 0.47 -7.59 -21.35
N MET A 134 -0.73 -7.02 -21.37
CA MET A 134 -1.29 -6.35 -22.56
C MET A 134 -0.46 -5.12 -22.96
N LEU A 135 -0.04 -4.30 -22.00
CA LEU A 135 0.81 -3.14 -22.23
C LEU A 135 2.19 -3.56 -22.76
N ASN A 136 2.78 -4.62 -22.21
CA ASN A 136 4.05 -5.16 -22.69
C ASN A 136 3.95 -5.62 -24.16
N LEU A 137 2.86 -6.29 -24.54
CA LEU A 137 2.61 -6.68 -25.93
C LEU A 137 2.43 -5.47 -26.87
N TRP A 138 1.75 -4.40 -26.43
CA TRP A 138 1.55 -3.18 -27.23
C TRP A 138 2.79 -2.29 -27.33
N SER A 139 3.63 -2.27 -26.29
CA SER A 139 4.90 -1.53 -26.26
C SER A 139 5.94 -2.08 -27.26
N GLY A 140 5.77 -3.33 -27.72
CA GLY A 140 6.47 -3.91 -28.87
C GLY A 140 6.19 -3.21 -30.21
N SER A 141 5.31 -2.22 -30.24
CA SER A 141 4.96 -1.40 -31.41
C SER A 141 4.95 0.11 -31.09
N GLY A 142 6.04 0.64 -30.51
CA GLY A 142 6.43 2.04 -30.69
C GLY A 142 5.60 3.13 -30.00
N ALA A 143 4.71 2.81 -29.06
CA ALA A 143 3.99 3.82 -28.28
C ALA A 143 4.25 3.64 -26.78
N ALA A 144 5.07 4.52 -26.20
CA ALA A 144 5.17 4.67 -24.76
C ALA A 144 3.99 5.54 -24.27
N PRO A 145 3.19 5.11 -23.28
CA PRO A 145 2.20 5.97 -22.66
C PRO A 145 2.89 7.08 -21.86
N PRO A 146 2.34 8.31 -21.80
CA PRO A 146 2.92 9.39 -21.02
C PRO A 146 2.61 9.18 -19.53
N THR A 147 3.53 8.59 -18.77
CA THR A 147 3.42 8.50 -17.31
C THR A 147 4.19 9.65 -16.68
N LYS A 148 3.55 10.81 -16.59
CA LYS A 148 4.03 11.85 -15.67
C LYS A 148 3.69 11.36 -14.25
N PRO A 149 4.66 11.21 -13.34
CA PRO A 149 4.33 10.87 -11.97
C PRO A 149 3.51 12.02 -11.38
N MET A 150 2.29 11.73 -10.94
CA MET A 150 1.59 12.62 -10.03
C MET A 150 2.36 12.53 -8.72
N GLY A 151 3.27 13.47 -8.48
CA GLY A 151 3.86 13.65 -7.15
C GLY A 151 2.76 13.76 -6.11
N ASP A 152 3.06 13.43 -4.85
CA ASP A 152 2.08 13.49 -3.77
C ASP A 152 1.46 14.89 -3.71
N ARG A 153 0.18 14.98 -4.09
CA ARG A 153 -0.59 16.22 -4.14
C ARG A 153 -1.38 16.43 -2.85
N ARG A 154 -1.27 15.52 -1.88
CA ARG A 154 -1.94 15.64 -0.58
C ARG A 154 -1.32 16.79 0.20
N THR A 155 -2.17 17.59 0.83
CA THR A 155 -1.77 18.77 1.59
C THR A 155 -2.54 18.81 2.90
N GLY A 156 -1.98 19.42 3.95
CA GLY A 156 -2.62 19.45 5.26
C GLY A 156 -2.74 18.07 5.88
N ASP A 157 -3.89 17.77 6.49
CA ASP A 157 -4.13 16.53 7.23
C ASP A 157 -4.04 15.27 6.35
N ASP A 158 -4.38 15.38 5.05
CA ASP A 158 -4.25 14.26 4.10
C ASP A 158 -2.79 13.80 3.91
N ALA A 159 -1.81 14.69 4.16
CA ALA A 159 -0.39 14.34 4.13
C ALA A 159 0.06 13.63 5.43
N LEU A 160 -0.72 13.74 6.51
CA LEU A 160 -0.46 13.07 7.79
C LEU A 160 -1.04 11.65 7.83
N LEU A 161 -2.03 11.36 6.96
CA LEU A 161 -2.60 10.03 6.78
C LEU A 161 -1.61 9.12 6.06
N ASN A 162 -0.77 8.48 6.86
CA ASN A 162 0.06 7.38 6.43
C ASN A 162 -0.71 6.06 6.66
N GLY A 163 -0.68 5.17 5.67
CA GLY A 163 -1.23 3.82 5.83
C GLY A 163 -0.52 3.06 6.95
N PRO A 164 -1.01 1.87 7.31
CA PRO A 164 -0.37 1.01 8.31
C PRO A 164 1.12 0.82 7.98
N ALA A 165 1.96 0.82 9.02
CA ALA A 165 3.40 0.67 8.80
C ALA A 165 3.71 -0.71 8.19
N LEU A 166 4.37 -0.71 7.04
CA LEU A 166 4.81 -1.94 6.38
C LEU A 166 6.03 -2.53 7.10
N PRO A 167 6.24 -3.86 7.05
CA PRO A 167 7.42 -4.51 7.60
C PRO A 167 8.72 -3.87 7.08
N GLY A 168 9.57 -3.38 7.99
CA GLY A 168 10.83 -2.71 7.64
C GLY A 168 10.74 -1.19 7.42
N ALA A 169 9.53 -0.60 7.46
CA ALA A 169 9.38 0.84 7.58
C ALA A 169 9.78 1.29 8.99
N ALA A 170 10.28 2.52 9.12
CA ALA A 170 10.55 3.13 10.42
C ALA A 170 9.22 3.39 11.14
N ALA A 171 8.69 2.38 11.82
CA ALA A 171 7.54 2.46 12.69
C ALA A 171 8.01 2.79 14.11
N VAL A 172 7.30 3.69 14.79
CA VAL A 172 7.45 3.84 16.24
C VAL A 172 6.93 2.56 16.87
N CYS A 173 7.75 1.85 17.65
CA CYS A 173 7.29 0.65 18.34
C CYS A 173 6.24 1.02 19.40
N GLN A 174 5.28 0.12 19.65
CA GLN A 174 4.20 0.36 20.63
C GLN A 174 4.76 0.72 22.02
N ASP A 175 5.86 0.09 22.43
CA ASP A 175 6.55 0.41 23.70
C ASP A 175 6.97 1.89 23.80
N ALA A 176 7.33 2.52 22.67
CA ALA A 176 7.69 3.93 22.64
C ALA A 176 6.46 4.85 22.66
N VAL A 177 5.31 4.38 22.16
CA VAL A 177 4.02 5.07 22.29
C VAL A 177 3.53 5.01 23.73
N ASP A 178 3.57 3.83 24.34
CA ASP A 178 3.15 3.62 25.73
C ASP A 178 4.00 4.44 26.71
N ALA A 179 5.28 4.64 26.42
CA ALA A 179 6.17 5.52 27.19
C ALA A 179 5.81 7.02 27.10
N MET A 180 5.04 7.45 26.09
CA MET A 180 4.59 8.85 25.95
C MET A 180 3.32 9.17 26.74
N PHE A 181 2.54 8.16 27.13
CA PHE A 181 1.27 8.32 27.87
C PHE A 181 1.30 7.56 29.21
N PRO A 182 2.08 8.03 30.20
CA PRO A 182 2.19 7.42 31.53
C PRO A 182 0.92 7.52 32.38
#